data_AF-A0A316EXI3-F1
#
_entry.id   AF-A0A316EXI3-F1
#
_cell.length_a   1.000
_cell.length_b   1.000
_cell.length_c   1.000
_cell.angle_alpha   90.00
_cell.angle_beta   90.00
_cell.angle_gamma   90.00
#
_symmetry.space_group_name_H-M   'P 1'
#
loop_
_entity.id
_entity.type
_entity.pdbx_description
1 polymer ?
#
loop_
_entity_poly.entity_id
_entity_poly.type
_entity_poly.pdbx_seq_one_letter_code
_entity_poly.pdbx_strand_id
1 'polypeptide(L)'
;TRRRLRRRGIAHTIPERSDQIARRAAKGSRGGRRPRFDKEIYRQRNVVERCFNRFKQWRDLATRYAKRAAIYRSSLLLIAAVIWLR
;
A
#
# COMPACT_ATOMS: atom_id res chain seq x y z
N THR A 1 -10.13 13.10 -3.70
CA THR A 1 -11.29 12.85 -2.79
C THR A 1 -12.09 11.64 -3.28
N ARG A 2 -12.63 10.79 -2.39
CA ARG A 2 -13.37 9.55 -2.77
C ARG A 2 -14.50 9.78 -3.76
N ARG A 3 -15.22 10.91 -3.67
CA ARG A 3 -16.27 11.32 -4.63
C ARG A 3 -15.74 11.41 -6.07
N ARG A 4 -14.51 11.90 -6.27
CA ARG A 4 -13.86 12.04 -7.59
C ARG A 4 -13.52 10.68 -8.19
N LEU A 5 -13.00 9.75 -7.39
CA LEU A 5 -12.66 8.40 -7.85
C LEU A 5 -13.92 7.62 -8.26
N ARG A 6 -15.00 7.75 -7.48
CA ARG A 6 -16.30 7.14 -7.79
C ARG A 6 -16.90 7.67 -9.10
N ARG A 7 -16.84 8.98 -9.34
CA ARG A 7 -17.27 9.58 -10.63
C ARG A 7 -16.50 9.04 -11.83
N ARG A 8 -15.27 8.57 -11.62
CA ARG A 8 -14.41 7.98 -12.66
C ARG A 8 -14.49 6.45 -12.74
N GLY A 9 -15.37 5.81 -11.98
CA GLY A 9 -15.47 4.34 -11.93
C GLY A 9 -14.26 3.63 -11.29
N ILE A 10 -13.34 4.38 -10.67
CA ILE A 10 -12.12 3.81 -10.08
C ILE A 10 -12.46 3.21 -8.71
N ALA A 11 -12.27 1.89 -8.59
CA ALA A 11 -12.47 1.17 -7.33
C ALA A 11 -11.49 1.62 -6.24
N HIS A 12 -11.91 1.55 -4.98
CA HIS A 12 -11.06 1.93 -3.86
C HIS A 12 -10.45 0.68 -3.23
N THR A 13 -9.14 0.55 -3.35
CA THR A 13 -8.41 -0.60 -2.80
C THR A 13 -8.24 -0.51 -1.29
N ILE A 14 -8.23 0.69 -0.71
CA ILE A 14 -8.02 0.90 0.73
C ILE A 14 -9.37 0.83 1.45
N PRO A 15 -9.47 0.18 2.63
CA PRO A 15 -10.71 0.15 3.40
C PRO A 15 -11.19 1.54 3.83
N GLU A 16 -12.50 1.69 4.06
CA GLU A 16 -13.02 2.87 4.73
C GLU A 16 -12.60 2.86 6.21
N ARG A 17 -12.19 4.02 6.73
CA ARG A 17 -11.94 4.18 8.16
C ARG A 17 -13.27 4.11 8.92
N SER A 18 -13.24 3.55 10.13
CA SER A 18 -14.44 3.30 10.94
C SER A 18 -15.28 4.55 11.20
N ASP A 19 -14.64 5.68 11.47
CA ASP A 19 -15.29 6.99 11.67
C ASP A 19 -16.03 7.47 10.42
N GLN A 20 -15.50 7.20 9.23
CA GLN A 20 -16.14 7.54 7.97
C GLN A 20 -17.35 6.65 7.70
N ILE A 21 -17.28 5.37 8.05
CA ILE A 21 -18.41 4.44 7.98
C ILE A 21 -19.54 4.91 8.90
N ALA A 22 -19.21 5.28 10.14
CA ALA A 22 -20.16 5.78 11.12
C ALA A 22 -20.81 7.10 10.67
N ARG A 23 -20.03 8.09 10.22
CA ARG A 23 -20.56 9.36 9.68
C ARG A 23 -21.43 9.15 8.45
N ARG A 24 -21.12 8.16 7.61
CA ARG A 24 -21.96 7.81 6.45
C ARG A 24 -23.28 7.19 6.91
N ALA A 25 -23.23 6.27 7.87
CA ALA A 25 -24.42 5.62 8.43
C ALA A 25 -25.36 6.65 9.11
N ALA A 26 -24.80 7.59 9.86
CA ALA A 26 -25.53 8.68 10.50
C ALA A 26 -26.28 9.60 9.51
N LYS A 27 -25.85 9.65 8.24
CA LYS A 27 -26.49 10.45 7.19
C LYS A 27 -27.65 9.73 6.49
N GLY A 28 -27.94 8.48 6.82
CA GLY A 28 -29.03 7.70 6.21
C GLY A 28 -28.92 7.65 4.67
N SER A 29 -30.04 7.95 3.99
CA SER A 29 -30.12 7.98 2.52
C SER A 29 -29.18 9.00 1.87
N ARG A 30 -28.87 10.11 2.57
CA ARG A 30 -27.91 11.14 2.11
C ARG A 30 -26.44 10.69 2.21
N GLY A 31 -26.17 9.60 2.94
CA GLY A 31 -24.83 9.04 3.10
C GLY A 31 -24.27 8.35 1.86
N GLY A 32 -25.14 7.93 0.94
CA GLY A 32 -24.76 7.26 -0.30
C GLY A 32 -24.19 5.84 -0.12
N ARG A 33 -23.97 5.17 -1.26
CA ARG A 33 -23.56 3.76 -1.32
C ARG A 33 -22.14 3.54 -0.75
N ARG A 34 -21.91 2.41 -0.08
CA ARG A 34 -20.56 1.99 0.37
C ARG A 34 -19.60 1.85 -0.83
N PRO A 35 -18.31 2.21 -0.73
CA PRO A 35 -17.34 1.88 -1.77
C PRO A 35 -17.23 0.36 -1.96
N ARG A 36 -16.95 -0.06 -3.19
CA ARG A 36 -16.61 -1.45 -3.48
C ARG A 36 -15.19 -1.67 -2.94
N PHE A 37 -15.08 -2.45 -1.87
CA PHE A 37 -13.82 -2.83 -1.24
C PHE A 37 -13.73 -4.36 -1.31
N ASP A 38 -12.62 -4.84 -1.83
CA ASP A 38 -12.30 -6.26 -1.90
C ASP A 38 -11.24 -6.58 -0.84
N LYS A 39 -11.63 -7.38 0.15
CA LYS A 39 -10.77 -7.78 1.26
C LYS A 39 -9.64 -8.68 0.80
N GLU A 40 -9.89 -9.56 -0.17
CA GLU A 40 -8.89 -10.53 -0.65
C GLU A 40 -7.81 -9.82 -1.45
N ILE A 41 -8.19 -8.90 -2.34
CA ILE A 41 -7.23 -8.05 -3.06
C ILE A 41 -6.42 -7.20 -2.08
N TYR A 42 -7.07 -6.60 -1.07
CA TYR A 42 -6.36 -5.79 -0.08
C TYR A 42 -5.38 -6.63 0.76
N ARG A 43 -5.68 -7.89 1.05
CA ARG A 43 -4.81 -8.80 1.80
C ARG A 43 -3.49 -9.07 1.08
N GLN A 44 -3.48 -9.08 -0.26
CA GLN A 44 -2.26 -9.29 -1.06
C GLN A 44 -1.20 -8.21 -0.82
N ARG A 45 -1.58 -7.00 -0.35
CA ARG A 45 -0.65 -5.94 0.05
C ARG A 45 0.36 -6.41 1.10
N ASN A 46 -0.04 -7.30 2.01
CA ASN A 46 0.84 -7.82 3.07
C ASN A 46 2.08 -8.54 2.50
N VAL A 47 1.99 -9.11 1.30
CA VAL A 47 3.16 -9.74 0.64
C VAL A 47 4.20 -8.68 0.31
N VAL A 48 3.76 -7.58 -0.31
CA VAL A 48 4.62 -6.45 -0.67
C VAL A 48 5.19 -5.78 0.58
N GLU A 49 4.38 -5.58 1.61
CA GLU A 49 4.83 -4.98 2.89
C GLU A 49 5.89 -5.82 3.59
N ARG A 50 5.70 -7.14 3.67
CA ARG A 50 6.70 -8.06 4.23
C ARG A 50 7.99 -8.06 3.41
N CYS A 51 7.89 -7.98 2.08
CA CYS A 51 9.04 -7.87 1.20
C CYS A 51 9.85 -6.58 1.49
N PHE A 52 9.18 -5.42 1.54
CA PHE A 52 9.84 -4.16 1.90
C PHE A 52 10.38 -4.14 3.33
N ASN A 53 9.69 -4.78 4.28
CA ASN A 53 10.20 -4.91 5.65
C ASN A 53 11.51 -5.70 5.68
N ARG A 54 11.62 -6.76 4.88
CA ARG A 54 12.86 -7.53 4.74
C ARG A 54 13.97 -6.71 4.10
N PHE A 55 13.68 -5.91 3.07
CA PHE A 55 14.65 -4.96 2.51
C PHE A 55 15.14 -3.93 3.55
N LYS A 56 14.26 -3.47 4.44
CA LYS A 56 14.61 -2.50 5.49
C LYS A 56 15.46 -3.09 6.63
N GLN A 57 15.62 -4.41 6.73
CA GLN A 57 16.58 -5.01 7.67
C GLN A 57 18.03 -4.63 7.32
N TRP A 58 18.27 -4.29 6.05
CA TRP A 58 19.57 -3.85 5.56
C TRP A 58 19.71 -2.35 5.80
N ARG A 59 20.54 -1.98 6.79
CA ARG A 59 20.70 -0.59 7.25
C ARG A 59 21.05 0.36 6.10
N ASP A 60 21.94 -0.04 5.20
CA ASP A 60 22.35 0.74 4.02
C ASP A 60 21.17 1.15 3.11
N LEU A 61 20.26 0.20 2.84
CA LEU A 61 19.06 0.47 2.06
C LEU A 61 18.04 1.33 2.80
N ALA A 62 17.87 1.06 4.11
CA ALA A 62 16.90 1.77 4.94
C ALA A 62 17.24 3.25 5.10
N THR A 63 18.52 3.57 5.28
CA THR A 63 19.01 4.95 5.47
C THR A 63 19.35 5.66 4.17
N ARG A 64 19.43 4.92 3.05
CA ARG A 64 19.87 5.44 1.73
C ARG A 64 21.24 6.12 1.78
N TYR A 65 22.25 5.46 2.35
CA TYR A 65 23.61 6.02 2.39
C TYR A 65 24.28 6.10 1.01
N ALA A 66 23.84 5.29 0.05
CA ALA A 66 24.32 5.35 -1.33
C ALA A 66 24.00 6.71 -1.99
N LYS A 67 25.01 7.56 -2.15
CA LYS A 67 24.90 8.87 -2.82
C LYS A 67 24.64 8.77 -4.33
N ARG A 68 25.06 7.67 -4.97
CA ARG A 68 24.88 7.44 -6.41
C ARG A 68 23.72 6.48 -6.64
N ALA A 69 22.83 6.84 -7.57
CA ALA A 69 21.69 6.01 -7.96
C ALA A 69 22.11 4.60 -8.45
N ALA A 70 23.25 4.51 -9.16
CA ALA A 70 23.79 3.23 -9.62
C ALA A 70 24.13 2.29 -8.45
N ILE A 71 24.82 2.80 -7.42
CA ILE A 71 25.21 2.02 -6.24
C ILE A 71 23.95 1.58 -5.49
N TYR A 72 23.00 2.48 -5.27
CA TYR A 72 21.73 2.15 -4.62
C TYR A 72 20.97 1.04 -5.36
N ARG A 73 20.92 1.11 -6.69
CA ARG A 73 20.28 0.10 -7.54
C ARG A 73 21.00 -1.25 -7.45
N SER A 74 22.34 -1.27 -7.50
CA SER A 74 23.12 -2.51 -7.36
C SER A 74 22.89 -3.16 -6.00
N SER A 75 22.88 -2.39 -4.91
CA SER A 75 22.56 -2.90 -3.56
C SER A 75 21.15 -3.48 -3.48
N LEU A 76 20.15 -2.81 -4.08
CA LEU A 76 18.78 -3.34 -4.16
C LEU A 76 18.71 -4.69 -4.87
N LEU A 77 19.36 -4.81 -6.04
CA LEU A 77 19.37 -6.04 -6.83
C LEU A 77 20.09 -7.18 -6.10
N LEU A 78 21.23 -6.88 -5.46
CA LEU A 78 21.99 -7.86 -4.70
C LEU A 78 21.18 -8.39 -3.52
N ILE A 79 20.54 -7.49 -2.76
CA ILE A 79 19.70 -7.89 -1.63
C ILE A 79 18.45 -8.65 -2.10
N ALA A 80 17.86 -8.27 -3.23
CA ALA A 80 16.74 -9.01 -3.82
C ALA A 80 17.16 -10.44 -4.21
N ALA A 81 18.34 -10.61 -4.81
CA ALA A 81 18.89 -11.92 -5.15
C ALA A 81 19.16 -12.77 -3.90
N VAL A 82 19.73 -12.18 -2.84
CA VAL A 82 19.96 -12.88 -1.56
C VAL A 82 18.64 -13.32 -0.92
N ILE A 83 17.60 -12.47 -0.95
CA ILE A 83 16.27 -12.82 -0.44
C ILE A 83 15.62 -13.94 -1.27
N TRP A 84 15.87 -13.98 -2.57
CA TRP A 84 15.34 -14.98 -3.49
C TRP A 84 16.02 -16.34 -3.36
N LEU A 85 17.34 -16.35 -3.16
CA LEU A 85 18.15 -17.57 -3.01
C LEU A 85 18.05 -18.21 -1.62
N ARG A 86 17.38 -17.55 -0.68
CA ARG A 86 17.19 -18.02 0.69
C ARG A 86 15.82 -18.69 0.85
#